data_AF-A0A9R0GL47-F1
#
_entry.id   AF-A0A9R0GL47-F1
#
_cell.length_a   1.000
_cell.length_b   1.000
_cell.length_c   1.000
_cell.angle_alpha   90.00
_cell.angle_beta   90.00
_cell.angle_gamma   90.00
#
_symmetry.space_group_name_H-M   'P 1'
#
loop_
_entity.id
_entity.type
_entity.pdbx_description
1 polymer ?
#
loop_
_entity_poly.entity_id
_entity_poly.type
_entity_poly.pdbx_seq_one_letter_code
_entity_poly.pdbx_strand_id
1 'polypeptide(L)'
;MAPHGPDGETAPEWRGTVRAAAAGPTPDQAWALLGDFCSLDKWVSLVQTCRRLEGDDGQPGCVRYCAGPVNMAAPGEAVGWSKERLLEVDAAGRSYSYEVVETNKGFGRYRATIGVQPDPAGCAVRWSFEADPVKGWTLEGFVGFLEKLAHGVAKRLEEEIMVNVDGDPAALRVF
;
A
#
# COMPACT_ATOMS: atom_id res chain seq x y z
N MET A 1 48.67 -17.02 -14.22
CA MET A 1 47.25 -17.06 -14.64
C MET A 1 46.44 -17.69 -13.52
N ALA A 2 45.59 -16.90 -12.86
CA ALA A 2 44.42 -17.34 -12.10
C ALA A 2 43.42 -16.17 -12.19
N PRO A 3 42.14 -16.38 -12.56
CA PRO A 3 41.30 -15.29 -13.02
C PRO A 3 40.61 -14.52 -11.89
N HIS A 4 40.28 -13.27 -12.21
CA HIS A 4 39.45 -12.33 -11.48
C HIS A 4 38.00 -12.86 -11.29
N GLY A 5 37.36 -12.56 -10.15
CA GLY A 5 35.89 -12.62 -10.01
C GLY A 5 35.20 -11.45 -10.76
N PRO A 6 33.86 -11.26 -10.71
CA PRO A 6 32.89 -11.83 -9.77
C PRO A 6 31.57 -12.33 -10.41
N ASP A 7 31.05 -13.49 -10.01
CA ASP A 7 29.62 -13.78 -10.22
C ASP A 7 28.85 -13.27 -9.02
N GLY A 8 28.54 -11.97 -9.07
CA GLY A 8 27.49 -11.39 -8.24
C GLY A 8 26.16 -11.99 -8.67
N GLU A 9 25.80 -13.12 -8.05
CA GLU A 9 24.50 -13.75 -8.20
C GLU A 9 23.45 -12.74 -7.73
N THR A 10 22.83 -12.03 -8.68
CA THR A 10 21.72 -11.13 -8.40
C THR A 10 20.61 -11.97 -7.78
N ALA A 11 20.33 -11.76 -6.50
CA ALA A 11 19.24 -12.45 -5.80
C ALA A 11 17.94 -12.35 -6.62
N PRO A 12 17.11 -13.39 -6.65
CA PRO A 12 15.90 -13.41 -7.46
C PRO A 12 14.97 -12.27 -7.05
N GLU A 13 14.64 -11.40 -8.01
CA GLU A 13 13.73 -10.27 -7.80
C GLU A 13 12.30 -10.78 -7.60
N TRP A 14 11.67 -10.36 -6.51
CA TRP A 14 10.28 -10.65 -6.22
C TRP A 14 9.38 -9.63 -6.90
N ARG A 15 8.32 -10.12 -7.53
CA ARG A 15 7.25 -9.31 -8.11
C ARG A 15 5.91 -9.92 -7.76
N GLY A 16 4.92 -9.07 -7.52
CA GLY A 16 3.57 -9.52 -7.23
C GLY A 16 2.55 -8.41 -7.40
N THR A 17 1.30 -8.79 -7.64
CA THR A 17 0.16 -7.87 -7.68
C THR A 17 -1.04 -8.56 -7.07
N VAL A 18 -1.74 -7.85 -6.19
CA VAL A 18 -2.99 -8.28 -5.58
C VAL A 18 -4.10 -7.28 -5.89
N ARG A 19 -5.34 -7.76 -5.84
CA ARG A 19 -6.52 -6.95 -6.12
C ARG A 19 -7.66 -7.37 -5.19
N ALA A 20 -8.38 -6.41 -4.64
CA ALA A 20 -9.58 -6.65 -3.85
C ALA A 20 -10.70 -5.70 -4.29
N ALA A 21 -11.88 -6.25 -4.58
CA ALA A 21 -13.05 -5.47 -4.97
C ALA A 21 -13.67 -4.76 -3.75
N ALA A 22 -14.18 -3.56 -3.98
CA ALA A 22 -15.00 -2.78 -3.06
C ALA A 22 -16.35 -2.51 -3.73
N ALA A 23 -17.41 -3.10 -3.19
CA ALA A 23 -18.78 -3.02 -3.67
C ALA A 23 -19.45 -1.70 -3.28
N GLY A 24 -19.91 -0.93 -4.27
CA GLY A 24 -20.59 0.35 -4.07
C GLY A 24 -19.74 1.57 -4.46
N PRO A 25 -18.59 1.82 -3.82
CA PRO A 25 -17.80 3.01 -4.09
C PRO A 25 -17.36 3.11 -5.56
N THR A 26 -17.49 4.31 -6.13
CA THR A 26 -16.86 4.60 -7.41
C THR A 26 -15.33 4.66 -7.25
N PRO A 27 -14.56 4.42 -8.33
CA PRO A 27 -13.10 4.54 -8.27
C PRO A 27 -12.62 5.90 -7.77
N ASP A 28 -13.31 6.99 -8.12
CA ASP A 28 -12.91 8.35 -7.73
C ASP A 28 -13.20 8.63 -6.25
N GLN A 29 -14.33 8.14 -5.70
CA GLN A 29 -14.61 8.25 -4.25
C GLN A 29 -13.57 7.50 -3.42
N ALA A 30 -13.25 6.26 -3.83
CA ALA A 30 -12.23 5.46 -3.15
C ALA A 30 -10.84 6.09 -3.28
N TRP A 31 -10.50 6.67 -4.43
CA TRP A 31 -9.23 7.35 -4.63
C TRP A 31 -9.10 8.65 -3.84
N ALA A 32 -10.17 9.43 -3.68
CA ALA A 32 -10.16 10.65 -2.87
C ALA A 32 -9.74 10.38 -1.42
N LEU A 33 -9.98 9.16 -0.93
CA LEU A 33 -9.58 8.69 0.40
C LEU A 33 -8.21 8.01 0.39
N LEU A 34 -8.01 7.03 -0.49
CA LEU A 34 -6.80 6.21 -0.52
C LEU A 34 -5.59 6.94 -1.09
N GLY A 35 -5.80 7.96 -1.93
CA GLY A 35 -4.75 8.77 -2.56
C GLY A 35 -4.02 9.72 -1.61
N ASP A 36 -4.54 9.93 -0.39
CA ASP A 36 -3.84 10.60 0.70
C ASP A 36 -2.70 9.69 1.21
N PHE A 37 -1.48 9.99 0.74
CA PHE A 37 -0.31 9.16 0.98
C PHE A 37 0.07 9.12 2.47
N CYS A 38 -0.10 10.20 3.22
CA CYS A 38 0.28 10.25 4.63
C CYS A 38 -0.80 9.77 5.61
N SER A 39 -1.96 9.33 5.13
CA SER A 39 -3.06 8.78 5.94
C SER A 39 -3.26 7.26 5.79
N LEU A 40 -2.21 6.50 5.46
CA LEU A 40 -2.34 5.05 5.21
C LEU A 40 -2.86 4.27 6.43
N ASP A 41 -2.57 4.72 7.65
CA ASP A 41 -3.05 4.14 8.92
C ASP A 41 -4.57 4.15 9.07
N LYS A 42 -5.26 5.06 8.38
CA LYS A 42 -6.74 5.08 8.34
C LYS A 42 -7.32 3.92 7.53
N TRP A 43 -6.54 3.37 6.60
CA TRP A 43 -7.02 2.41 5.59
C TRP A 43 -6.44 1.01 5.77
N VAL A 44 -5.19 0.92 6.23
CA VAL A 44 -4.47 -0.34 6.42
C VAL A 44 -4.37 -0.63 7.92
N SER A 45 -5.21 -1.55 8.42
CA SER A 45 -5.32 -1.85 9.86
C SER A 45 -4.02 -2.27 10.57
N LEU A 46 -3.05 -2.80 9.82
CA LEU A 46 -1.74 -3.19 10.34
C LEU A 46 -0.72 -2.05 10.36
N VAL A 47 -1.09 -0.87 9.88
CA VAL A 47 -0.35 0.39 10.03
C VAL A 47 -1.03 1.16 11.16
N GLN A 48 -0.41 1.17 12.34
CA GLN A 48 -0.92 1.86 13.52
C GLN A 48 -0.46 3.31 13.62
N THR A 49 0.57 3.67 12.85
CA THR A 49 1.08 5.04 12.77
C THR A 49 1.46 5.31 11.34
N CYS A 50 0.92 6.38 10.77
CA CYS A 50 1.38 6.96 9.53
C CYS A 50 1.56 8.46 9.75
N ARG A 51 2.76 8.98 9.49
CA ARG A 51 3.02 10.42 9.63
C ARG A 51 4.01 10.91 8.59
N ARG A 52 3.79 12.12 8.09
CA ARG A 52 4.75 12.80 7.21
C ARG A 52 6.03 13.13 7.97
N LEU A 53 7.17 12.87 7.34
CA LEU A 53 8.50 13.23 7.81
C LEU A 53 9.07 14.41 7.02
N GLU A 54 8.93 14.37 5.69
CA GLU A 54 9.55 15.33 4.76
C GLU A 54 8.61 15.59 3.58
N GLY A 55 8.77 16.76 2.95
CA GLY A 55 7.98 17.16 1.78
C GLY A 55 6.52 17.47 2.09
N ASP A 56 5.78 17.73 1.02
CA ASP A 56 4.33 17.99 1.04
C ASP A 56 3.57 16.76 0.59
N ASP A 57 2.45 16.49 1.26
CA ASP A 57 1.66 15.29 0.97
C ASP A 57 1.07 15.32 -0.45
N GLY A 58 1.03 14.16 -1.09
CA GLY A 58 0.65 14.02 -2.50
C GLY A 58 1.67 14.55 -3.52
N GLN A 59 2.84 15.06 -3.10
CA GLN A 59 3.90 15.50 -4.00
C GLN A 59 5.06 14.48 -4.06
N PRO A 60 5.57 14.13 -5.25
CA PRO A 60 6.78 13.33 -5.38
C PRO A 60 7.94 13.87 -4.52
N GLY A 61 8.61 12.97 -3.80
CA GLY A 61 9.63 13.31 -2.81
C GLY A 61 9.12 13.35 -1.36
N CYS A 62 7.80 13.41 -1.11
CA CYS A 62 7.23 13.26 0.22
C CYS A 62 7.69 11.96 0.88
N VAL A 63 8.07 12.02 2.16
CA VAL A 63 8.46 10.84 2.94
C VAL A 63 7.49 10.65 4.09
N ARG A 64 6.90 9.46 4.21
CA ARG A 64 6.08 9.04 5.36
C ARG A 64 6.82 8.03 6.23
N TYR A 65 6.51 8.02 7.51
CA TYR A 65 6.87 6.97 8.45
C TYR A 65 5.64 6.11 8.73
N CYS A 66 5.76 4.80 8.50
CA CYS A 66 4.74 3.80 8.80
C CYS A 66 5.25 2.87 9.90
N ALA A 67 4.42 2.54 10.90
CA ALA A 67 4.74 1.56 11.92
C ALA A 67 3.53 0.72 12.34
N GLY A 68 3.79 -0.50 12.78
CA GLY A 68 2.76 -1.44 13.26
C GLY A 68 3.37 -2.71 13.85
N PRO A 69 2.55 -3.70 14.21
CA PRO A 69 2.99 -4.84 15.01
C PRO A 69 3.74 -5.92 14.20
N VAL A 70 3.88 -5.76 12.88
CA VAL A 70 4.44 -6.79 11.99
C VAL A 70 5.91 -6.53 11.71
N ASN A 71 6.79 -7.37 12.26
CA ASN A 71 8.20 -7.47 11.89
C ASN A 71 8.65 -8.94 11.76
N MET A 72 8.50 -9.52 10.55
CA MET A 72 8.93 -10.92 10.31
C MET A 72 10.45 -11.08 10.25
N ALA A 73 11.20 -10.00 10.00
CA ALA A 73 12.66 -10.04 9.98
C ALA A 73 13.27 -10.14 11.39
N ALA A 74 12.53 -9.69 12.41
CA ALA A 74 12.87 -9.79 13.81
C ALA A 74 11.59 -10.02 14.66
N PRO A 75 11.07 -11.27 14.74
CA PRO A 75 9.82 -11.58 15.45
C PRO A 75 9.81 -11.25 16.96
N GLY A 76 10.99 -10.99 17.56
CA GLY A 76 11.11 -10.53 18.94
C GLY A 76 10.94 -9.02 19.14
N GLU A 77 10.90 -8.24 18.05
CA GLU A 77 10.62 -6.81 18.11
C GLU A 77 9.11 -6.55 18.01
N ALA A 78 8.57 -5.83 19.00
CA ALA A 78 7.14 -5.54 19.06
C ALA A 78 6.63 -4.61 17.94
N VAL A 79 7.54 -3.90 17.25
CA VAL A 79 7.20 -2.89 16.24
C VAL A 79 8.07 -3.04 15.01
N GLY A 80 7.43 -3.20 13.85
CA GLY A 80 8.05 -3.03 12.54
C GLY A 80 7.73 -1.67 11.97
N TRP A 81 8.72 -1.01 11.35
CA TRP A 81 8.57 0.32 10.75
C TRP A 81 9.28 0.45 9.41
N SER A 82 8.79 1.37 8.58
CA SER A 82 9.38 1.76 7.31
C SER A 82 9.27 3.28 7.12
N LYS A 83 10.29 3.89 6.54
CA LYS A 83 10.23 5.21 5.91
C LYS A 83 10.03 4.98 4.42
N GLU A 84 9.02 5.62 3.87
CA GLU A 84 8.57 5.39 2.49
C GLU A 84 8.52 6.72 1.75
N ARG A 85 9.19 6.79 0.59
CA ARG A 85 9.23 7.97 -0.27
C ARG A 85 8.26 7.82 -1.42
N LEU A 86 7.38 8.81 -1.58
CA LEU A 86 6.48 8.95 -2.72
C LEU A 86 7.30 9.27 -3.99
N LEU A 87 7.13 8.47 -5.03
CA LEU A 87 7.85 8.61 -6.29
C LEU A 87 7.01 9.30 -7.37
N GLU A 88 5.75 8.90 -7.48
CA GLU A 88 4.85 9.37 -8.52
C GLU A 88 3.41 9.31 -8.03
N VAL A 89 2.60 10.28 -8.45
CA VAL A 89 1.15 10.29 -8.28
C VAL A 89 0.51 10.46 -9.65
N ASP A 90 -0.23 9.45 -10.09
CA ASP A 90 -1.09 9.51 -11.26
C ASP A 90 -2.54 9.69 -10.79
N ALA A 91 -2.97 10.95 -10.76
CA ALA A 91 -4.33 11.30 -10.34
C ALA A 91 -5.40 10.76 -11.32
N ALA A 92 -5.09 10.70 -12.62
CA ALA A 92 -6.04 10.23 -13.63
C ALA A 92 -6.19 8.70 -13.60
N GLY A 93 -5.08 7.98 -13.44
CA GLY A 93 -5.06 6.53 -13.23
C GLY A 93 -5.36 6.10 -11.80
N ARG A 94 -5.59 7.05 -10.87
CA ARG A 94 -5.87 6.84 -9.45
C ARG A 94 -4.84 5.93 -8.78
N SER A 95 -3.57 6.26 -8.91
CA SER A 95 -2.51 5.48 -8.29
C SER A 95 -1.32 6.32 -7.86
N TYR A 96 -0.56 5.82 -6.89
CA TYR A 96 0.74 6.36 -6.54
C TYR A 96 1.76 5.23 -6.40
N SER A 97 3.03 5.53 -6.68
CA SER A 97 4.14 4.62 -6.43
C SER A 97 5.09 5.18 -5.36
N TYR A 98 5.68 4.29 -4.58
CA TYR A 98 6.60 4.64 -3.50
C TYR A 98 7.70 3.59 -3.36
N GLU A 99 8.79 3.98 -2.71
CA GLU A 99 9.87 3.08 -2.31
C GLU A 99 10.08 3.09 -0.80
N VAL A 100 10.61 1.99 -0.26
CA VAL A 100 11.11 1.98 1.12
C VAL A 100 12.54 2.49 1.12
N VAL A 101 12.80 3.57 1.86
CA VAL A 101 14.13 4.21 1.94
C VAL A 101 14.90 3.80 3.19
N GLU A 102 14.20 3.39 4.25
CA GLU A 102 14.79 2.94 5.51
C GLU A 102 13.78 2.07 6.26
N THR A 103 14.22 1.00 6.92
CA THR A 103 13.31 0.09 7.64
C THR A 103 14.05 -0.85 8.60
N ASN A 104 13.35 -1.36 9.63
CA ASN A 104 13.79 -2.53 10.41
C ASN A 104 13.11 -3.85 9.98
N LYS A 105 12.26 -3.83 8.94
CA LYS A 105 11.43 -4.97 8.51
C LYS A 105 12.13 -5.89 7.52
N GLY A 106 13.42 -5.68 7.28
CA GLY A 106 14.24 -6.54 6.43
C GLY A 106 14.00 -6.40 4.92
N PHE A 107 13.50 -5.26 4.47
CA PHE A 107 13.47 -4.93 3.04
C PHE A 107 14.85 -4.47 2.56
N GLY A 108 15.28 -4.98 1.41
CA GLY A 108 16.32 -4.37 0.58
C GLY A 108 15.70 -3.30 -0.31
N ARG A 109 15.99 -3.33 -1.62
CA ARG A 109 15.19 -2.57 -2.60
C ARG A 109 13.74 -3.03 -2.52
N TYR A 110 12.83 -2.06 -2.43
CA TYR A 110 11.40 -2.29 -2.51
C TYR A 110 10.72 -1.08 -3.13
N ARG A 111 9.94 -1.33 -4.18
CA ARG A 111 9.04 -0.35 -4.79
C ARG A 111 7.64 -0.95 -4.90
N ALA A 112 6.63 -0.15 -4.60
CA ALA A 112 5.25 -0.57 -4.73
C ALA A 112 4.37 0.52 -5.34
N THR A 113 3.24 0.08 -5.89
CA THR A 113 2.20 0.94 -6.44
C THR A 113 0.87 0.55 -5.83
N ILE A 114 0.17 1.53 -5.25
CA ILE A 114 -1.20 1.38 -4.74
C ILE A 114 -2.10 2.21 -5.65
N GLY A 115 -3.27 1.68 -5.98
CA GLY A 115 -4.26 2.44 -6.74
C GLY A 115 -5.64 1.82 -6.74
N VAL A 116 -6.56 2.54 -7.39
CA VAL A 116 -7.97 2.16 -7.51
C VAL A 116 -8.36 2.02 -8.98
N GLN A 117 -9.04 0.92 -9.31
CA GLN A 117 -9.51 0.63 -10.67
C GLN A 117 -11.02 0.42 -10.70
N PRO A 118 -11.65 0.58 -11.87
CA PRO A 118 -13.02 0.11 -12.08
C PRO A 118 -13.17 -1.38 -11.78
N ASP A 119 -14.33 -1.74 -11.23
CA ASP A 119 -14.76 -3.12 -11.02
C ASP A 119 -16.28 -3.20 -11.26
N PRO A 120 -16.84 -4.32 -11.76
CA PRO A 120 -18.29 -4.49 -11.86
C PRO A 120 -19.06 -4.26 -10.57
N ALA A 121 -18.45 -4.48 -9.39
CA ALA A 121 -19.07 -4.20 -8.10
C ALA A 121 -19.00 -2.72 -7.69
N GLY A 122 -18.19 -1.90 -8.36
CA GLY A 122 -17.91 -0.50 -8.01
C GLY A 122 -16.46 -0.16 -8.35
N CYS A 123 -15.53 -0.48 -7.44
CA CYS A 123 -14.10 -0.33 -7.68
C CYS A 123 -13.29 -1.49 -7.10
N ALA A 124 -11.98 -1.48 -7.35
CA ALA A 124 -11.07 -2.42 -6.73
C ALA A 124 -9.74 -1.74 -6.36
N VAL A 125 -9.25 -2.08 -5.17
CA VAL A 125 -7.93 -1.71 -4.69
C VAL A 125 -6.91 -2.64 -5.34
N ARG A 126 -5.90 -2.07 -5.99
CA ARG A 126 -4.74 -2.79 -6.55
C ARG A 126 -3.50 -2.43 -5.75
N TRP A 127 -2.70 -3.43 -5.42
CA TRP A 127 -1.38 -3.23 -4.82
C TRP A 127 -0.36 -4.13 -5.53
N SER A 128 0.63 -3.52 -6.18
CA SER A 128 1.73 -4.23 -6.85
C SER A 128 3.07 -3.87 -6.24
N PHE A 129 4.05 -4.77 -6.35
CA PHE A 129 5.41 -4.50 -5.88
C PHE A 129 6.47 -5.18 -6.74
N GLU A 130 7.67 -4.62 -6.67
CA GLU A 130 8.94 -5.21 -7.07
C GLU A 130 9.95 -5.03 -5.92
N ALA A 131 10.68 -6.08 -5.57
CA ALA A 131 11.56 -6.06 -4.41
C ALA A 131 12.68 -7.09 -4.48
N ASP A 132 13.72 -6.86 -3.69
CA ASP A 132 14.60 -7.95 -3.26
C ASP A 132 13.81 -8.91 -2.35
N PRO A 133 14.27 -10.18 -2.21
CA PRO A 133 13.69 -11.09 -1.22
C PRO A 133 13.66 -10.46 0.18
N VAL A 134 12.46 -10.41 0.77
CA VAL A 134 12.25 -9.73 2.06
C VAL A 134 12.58 -10.70 3.18
N LYS A 135 13.51 -10.32 4.07
CA LYS A 135 13.93 -11.18 5.18
C LYS A 135 12.73 -11.57 6.05
N GLY A 136 12.62 -12.86 6.35
CA GLY A 136 11.53 -13.41 7.17
C GLY A 136 10.26 -13.76 6.40
N TRP A 137 10.24 -13.55 5.08
CA TRP A 137 9.11 -13.91 4.23
C TRP A 137 9.49 -14.97 3.19
N THR A 138 8.49 -15.65 2.65
CA THR A 138 8.52 -16.26 1.32
C THR A 138 7.74 -15.35 0.36
N LEU A 139 7.97 -15.46 -0.95
CA LEU A 139 7.20 -14.70 -1.94
C LEU A 139 5.70 -14.94 -1.79
N GLU A 140 5.29 -16.20 -1.70
CA GLU A 140 3.89 -16.59 -1.50
C GLU A 140 3.30 -16.00 -0.20
N GLY A 141 4.04 -16.08 0.91
CA GLY A 141 3.61 -15.54 2.19
C GLY A 141 3.46 -14.01 2.15
N PHE A 142 4.37 -13.31 1.46
CA PHE A 142 4.31 -11.87 1.31
C PHE A 142 3.16 -11.43 0.40
N VAL A 143 2.91 -12.14 -0.71
CA VAL A 143 1.75 -11.91 -1.59
C VAL A 143 0.44 -12.13 -0.83
N GLY A 144 0.31 -13.24 -0.09
CA GLY A 144 -0.88 -13.51 0.72
C GLY A 144 -1.08 -12.49 1.86
N PHE A 145 0.02 -11.92 2.38
CA PHE A 145 -0.06 -10.80 3.31
C PHE A 145 -0.59 -9.52 2.65
N LEU A 146 -0.06 -9.13 1.49
CA LEU A 146 -0.56 -7.98 0.73
C LEU A 146 -2.02 -8.17 0.32
N GLU A 147 -2.42 -9.38 -0.04
CA GLU A 147 -3.82 -9.69 -0.37
C GLU A 147 -4.75 -9.42 0.81
N LYS A 148 -4.39 -9.87 2.02
CA LYS A 148 -5.16 -9.56 3.25
C LYS A 148 -5.25 -8.06 3.50
N LEU A 149 -4.16 -7.31 3.28
CA LEU A 149 -4.18 -5.86 3.42
C LEU A 149 -5.12 -5.21 2.39
N ALA A 150 -5.04 -5.60 1.13
CA ALA A 150 -5.89 -5.07 0.06
C ALA A 150 -7.37 -5.32 0.34
N HIS A 151 -7.74 -6.52 0.81
CA HIS A 151 -9.11 -6.83 1.24
C HIS A 151 -9.56 -5.97 2.42
N GLY A 152 -8.68 -5.76 3.41
CA GLY A 152 -8.97 -4.88 4.55
C GLY A 152 -9.22 -3.42 4.13
N VAL A 153 -8.40 -2.90 3.22
CA VAL A 153 -8.57 -1.55 2.66
C VAL A 153 -9.88 -1.46 1.89
N ALA A 154 -10.17 -2.41 1.00
CA ALA A 154 -11.38 -2.43 0.19
C ALA A 154 -12.64 -2.42 1.08
N LYS A 155 -12.72 -3.32 2.07
CA LYS A 155 -13.83 -3.38 3.02
C LYS A 155 -14.00 -2.07 3.80
N ARG A 156 -12.90 -1.45 4.23
CA ARG A 156 -12.97 -0.20 4.98
C ARG A 156 -13.43 0.97 4.11
N LEU A 157 -13.05 1.00 2.84
CA LEU A 157 -13.55 1.99 1.88
C LEU A 157 -15.05 1.81 1.62
N GLU A 158 -15.52 0.56 1.49
CA GLU A 158 -16.97 0.27 1.42
C GLU A 158 -17.69 0.82 2.66
N GLU A 159 -17.22 0.47 3.86
CA GLU A 159 -17.85 0.91 5.11
C GLU A 159 -17.87 2.44 5.23
N GLU A 160 -16.74 3.11 4.99
CA GLU A 160 -16.64 4.57 5.11
C GLU A 160 -17.50 5.30 4.08
N ILE A 161 -17.50 4.87 2.81
CA ILE A 161 -18.19 5.59 1.75
C ILE A 161 -19.68 5.26 1.75
N MET A 162 -20.07 4.00 1.96
CA MET A 162 -21.46 3.58 1.84
C MET A 162 -22.28 3.97 3.08
N VAL A 163 -21.69 3.99 4.29
CA VAL A 163 -22.38 4.53 5.48
C VAL A 163 -22.64 6.04 5.32
N ASN A 164 -21.73 6.77 4.67
CA ASN A 164 -21.90 8.20 4.40
C ASN A 164 -22.96 8.50 3.32
N VAL A 165 -23.38 7.51 2.52
CA VAL A 165 -24.49 7.64 1.56
C VAL A 165 -25.85 7.45 2.25
N ASP A 166 -25.96 6.49 3.17
CA ASP A 166 -27.20 6.25 3.92
C ASP A 166 -27.49 7.32 5.00
N GLY A 167 -26.48 8.11 5.36
CA GLY A 167 -26.56 9.24 6.29
C GLY A 167 -26.98 10.58 5.70
N ASP A 168 -27.18 10.68 4.38
CA ASP A 168 -27.65 11.92 3.72
C ASP A 168 -29.19 11.94 3.56
N PRO A 169 -29.94 12.68 4.41
CA PRO A 169 -31.39 12.80 4.26
C PRO A 169 -31.82 13.56 2.99
N ALA A 170 -30.89 14.09 2.18
CA ALA A 170 -31.22 14.81 0.95
C ALA A 170 -31.49 13.91 -0.26
N ALA A 171 -31.14 12.61 -0.23
CA ALA A 171 -31.37 11.70 -1.36
C ALA A 171 -32.82 11.19 -1.49
N LEU A 172 -33.71 11.50 -0.53
CA LEU A 172 -35.08 10.98 -0.47
C LEU A 172 -36.18 11.94 -0.94
N ARG A 173 -35.83 13.00 -1.69
CA ARG A 173 -36.83 13.91 -2.27
C ARG A 173 -36.59 14.22 -3.74
N VAL A 174 -36.92 13.26 -4.59
CA VAL A 174 -37.48 13.54 -5.92
C VAL A 174 -38.58 12.52 -6.23
N PHE A 175 -39.76 12.75 -5.68
CA PHE A 175 -41.07 12.43 -6.28
C PHE A 175 -42.04 13.54 -5.88
#